data_AF-A0A0C9SZ23-F1
#
_entry.id   AF-A0A0C9SZ23-F1
#
_cell.length_a   1.000
_cell.length_b   1.000
_cell.length_c   1.000
_cell.angle_alpha   90.00
_cell.angle_beta   90.00
_cell.angle_gamma   90.00
#
_symmetry.space_group_name_H-M   'P 1'
#
loop_
_entity.id
_entity.type
_entity.pdbx_description
1 polymer ?
#
loop_
_entity_poly.entity_id
_entity_poly.type
_entity_poly.pdbx_seq_one_letter_code
_entity_poly.pdbx_strand_id
1 'polypeptide(L)'
;MNKLGLNLTLFLDLLSWGDPECITNHKIRYERSGLMVSEELPSILERWYKPPRTAGSTSKRAQGARPALERFAFLCVGDVVEAELDGIKDTMHCPAEDLSTEGLTSLFIEDLILKLSSPGFGGTPKFWSLLTRVTQTRTQKLRNKEKIPDLVILAIICQVLYSRSHHNNRFAKMITSFLRSQGAPAKSIDLLRAFGLTMSHQWSVRALRTISENEMATVRDMVQHLPFVVTHDNINIPFRVFSQRINNQSHFDSGTASTLFFQPNAPPEQPLCNRTLQEYREQGRNTPLSVLDIYGLAQDAAPGQYDRDVFQVLRYLIDSPEFDFTTYPEKHHHIFTPPKPLNQLPTGEKYITRQFMLGTEHLEEASYEGNINVVMAIFRQLLLDSEDELKKTGLYRVFVWVGDQLTSARLRGLFNFRAQDTNAFDRLDWLVPTFGWFHLLMAFANSLHKQYLGTTAGRGLMHAFTLLERKGLNTVQTRGPFHQNLHDAIYHVAEAHFRVCWKVVGRVDKL
;
A
#
# COMPACT_ATOMS: atom_id res chain seq x y z
N MET A 1 -53.09 -52.63 0.62
CA MET A 1 -53.37 -51.40 -0.16
C MET A 1 -54.70 -51.54 -0.89
N ASN A 2 -54.84 -52.32 -1.98
CA ASN A 2 -56.10 -52.41 -2.75
C ASN A 2 -57.34 -52.85 -1.94
N LYS A 3 -57.22 -53.75 -0.95
CA LYS A 3 -58.34 -54.16 -0.07
C LYS A 3 -58.84 -53.05 0.87
N LEU A 4 -58.06 -51.99 1.07
CA LEU A 4 -58.37 -50.84 1.95
C LEU A 4 -58.71 -49.58 1.14
N GLY A 5 -58.92 -49.69 -0.19
CA GLY A 5 -59.15 -48.53 -1.06
C GLY A 5 -57.92 -47.62 -1.26
N LEU A 6 -56.75 -48.02 -0.75
CA LEU A 6 -55.50 -47.25 -0.83
C LEU A 6 -54.69 -47.67 -2.04
N ASN A 7 -54.25 -46.70 -2.84
CA ASN A 7 -53.16 -46.88 -3.82
C ASN A 7 -51.84 -46.37 -3.23
N LEU A 8 -50.71 -46.69 -3.87
CA LEU A 8 -49.38 -46.36 -3.34
C LEU A 8 -49.17 -44.84 -3.21
N THR A 9 -49.70 -44.04 -4.15
CA THR A 9 -49.62 -42.58 -4.10
C THR A 9 -50.36 -42.02 -2.89
N LEU A 10 -51.61 -42.46 -2.66
CA LEU A 10 -52.42 -42.04 -1.52
C LEU A 10 -51.77 -42.48 -0.20
N PHE A 11 -51.21 -43.69 -0.17
CA PHE A 11 -50.49 -44.18 1.01
C PHE A 11 -49.25 -43.33 1.34
N LEU A 12 -48.44 -43.01 0.33
CA LEU A 12 -47.25 -42.17 0.53
C LEU A 12 -47.61 -40.74 0.92
N ASP A 13 -48.68 -40.18 0.38
CA ASP A 13 -49.18 -38.85 0.72
C ASP A 13 -49.67 -38.79 2.18
N LEU A 14 -50.53 -39.73 2.59
CA LEU A 14 -51.01 -39.85 3.97
C LEU A 14 -49.86 -40.06 4.97
N LEU A 15 -48.86 -40.88 4.62
CA LEU A 15 -47.67 -41.09 5.44
C LEU A 15 -46.79 -39.83 5.53
N SER A 16 -46.75 -39.02 4.47
CA SER A 16 -45.89 -37.84 4.31
C SER A 16 -46.61 -36.54 4.62
N TRP A 17 -47.37 -36.50 5.73
CA TRP A 17 -48.07 -35.30 6.23
C TRP A 17 -49.24 -34.79 5.36
N GLY A 18 -49.78 -35.60 4.44
CA GLY A 18 -50.92 -35.22 3.59
C GLY A 18 -52.28 -35.17 4.31
N ASP A 19 -52.39 -35.72 5.53
CA ASP A 19 -53.66 -35.79 6.28
C ASP A 19 -53.52 -35.48 7.79
N PRO A 20 -54.38 -34.61 8.38
CA PRO A 20 -54.32 -34.24 9.80
C PRO A 20 -54.49 -35.39 10.80
N GLU A 21 -55.33 -36.38 10.50
CA GLU A 21 -55.53 -37.54 11.38
C GLU A 21 -54.30 -38.44 11.37
N CYS A 22 -53.66 -38.60 10.20
CA CYS A 22 -52.40 -39.31 10.06
C CYS A 22 -51.22 -38.60 10.77
N ILE A 23 -51.23 -37.26 10.82
CA ILE A 23 -50.22 -36.46 11.53
C ILE A 23 -50.28 -36.70 13.05
N THR A 24 -51.49 -36.78 13.62
CA THR A 24 -51.73 -36.92 15.06
C THR A 24 -51.68 -38.38 15.55
N ASN A 25 -51.82 -39.35 14.65
CA ASN A 25 -51.75 -40.77 14.99
C ASN A 25 -50.34 -41.21 15.43
N HIS A 26 -50.24 -41.72 16.66
CA HIS A 26 -48.96 -42.12 17.27
C HIS A 26 -48.22 -43.22 16.50
N LYS A 27 -48.93 -44.20 15.91
CA LYS A 27 -48.31 -45.31 15.17
C LYS A 27 -47.73 -44.82 13.85
N ILE A 28 -48.49 -44.01 13.11
CA ILE A 28 -48.05 -43.43 11.84
C ILE A 28 -46.85 -42.49 12.09
N ARG A 29 -46.90 -41.69 13.15
CA ARG A 29 -45.77 -40.85 13.56
C ARG A 29 -44.52 -41.67 13.87
N TYR A 30 -44.64 -42.79 14.60
CA TYR A 30 -43.52 -43.67 14.92
C TYR A 30 -42.88 -44.27 13.66
N GLU A 31 -43.68 -44.85 12.76
CA GLU A 31 -43.20 -45.42 11.48
C GLU A 31 -42.55 -44.35 10.59
N ARG A 32 -43.15 -43.16 10.51
CA ARG A 32 -42.59 -42.02 9.78
C ARG A 32 -41.24 -41.59 10.36
N SER A 33 -41.13 -41.46 11.68
CA SER A 33 -39.86 -41.14 12.33
C SER A 33 -38.81 -42.22 12.06
N GLY A 34 -39.19 -43.50 12.09
CA GLY A 34 -38.32 -44.61 11.71
C GLY A 34 -37.82 -44.51 10.27
N LEU A 35 -38.68 -44.14 9.32
CA LEU A 35 -38.29 -43.90 7.93
C LEU A 35 -37.35 -42.70 7.77
N MET A 36 -37.61 -41.59 8.47
CA MET A 36 -36.80 -40.36 8.34
C MET A 36 -35.36 -40.50 8.84
N VAL A 37 -35.11 -41.42 9.76
CA VAL A 37 -33.77 -41.70 10.32
C VAL A 37 -33.13 -42.97 9.74
N SER A 38 -33.80 -43.61 8.79
CA SER A 38 -33.40 -44.89 8.21
C SER A 38 -32.26 -44.72 7.19
N GLU A 39 -31.37 -45.70 7.12
CA GLU A 39 -30.29 -45.74 6.11
C GLU A 39 -30.82 -46.03 4.69
N GLU A 40 -32.03 -46.60 4.61
CA GLU A 40 -32.69 -46.96 3.37
C GLU A 40 -33.27 -45.74 2.65
N LEU A 41 -33.70 -44.70 3.36
CA LEU A 41 -34.35 -43.53 2.76
C LEU A 41 -33.47 -42.83 1.70
N PRO A 42 -32.18 -42.51 1.95
CA PRO A 42 -31.29 -41.98 0.91
C PRO A 42 -31.21 -42.90 -0.32
N SER A 43 -31.13 -44.22 -0.09
CA SER A 43 -31.06 -45.21 -1.16
C SER A 43 -32.37 -45.31 -1.95
N ILE A 44 -33.53 -45.11 -1.30
CA ILE A 44 -34.84 -45.02 -1.96
C ILE A 44 -34.87 -43.81 -2.89
N LEU A 45 -34.47 -42.64 -2.39
CA LEU A 45 -34.42 -41.41 -3.17
C LEU A 45 -33.46 -41.53 -4.37
N GLU A 46 -32.28 -42.17 -4.19
CA GLU A 46 -31.34 -42.42 -5.28
C GLU A 46 -31.95 -43.32 -6.37
N ARG A 47 -32.67 -44.39 -5.97
CA ARG A 47 -33.37 -45.28 -6.91
C ARG A 47 -34.53 -44.58 -7.62
N TRP A 48 -35.25 -43.69 -6.93
CA TRP A 48 -36.30 -42.87 -7.56
C TRP A 48 -35.72 -41.88 -8.57
N TYR A 49 -34.57 -41.30 -8.26
CA TYR A 49 -33.84 -40.40 -9.15
C TYR A 49 -33.21 -41.13 -10.35
N LYS A 50 -32.65 -42.32 -10.12
CA LYS A 50 -32.00 -43.14 -11.14
C LYS A 50 -32.42 -44.60 -10.99
N PRO A 51 -33.54 -45.00 -11.63
CA PRO A 51 -34.04 -46.36 -11.54
C PRO A 51 -32.98 -47.40 -11.99
N PRO A 52 -32.87 -48.53 -11.27
CA PRO A 52 -31.96 -49.61 -11.64
C PRO A 52 -32.28 -50.11 -13.05
N ARG A 53 -31.25 -50.52 -13.78
CA ARG A 53 -31.38 -51.07 -15.15
C ARG A 53 -31.16 -52.57 -15.09
N THR A 54 -32.03 -53.33 -15.73
CA THR A 54 -31.85 -54.78 -15.91
C THR A 54 -30.57 -55.03 -16.74
N ALA A 55 -29.74 -55.97 -16.30
CA ALA A 55 -28.52 -56.35 -17.01
C ALA A 55 -28.85 -56.78 -18.45
N GLY A 56 -28.13 -56.23 -19.43
CA GLY A 56 -28.32 -56.55 -20.86
C GLY A 56 -29.41 -55.77 -21.60
N SER A 57 -30.26 -54.97 -20.92
CA SER A 57 -31.30 -54.20 -21.61
C SER A 57 -30.71 -53.00 -22.38
N THR A 58 -31.10 -52.82 -23.64
CA THR A 58 -30.79 -51.62 -24.46
C THR A 58 -31.89 -50.55 -24.43
N SER A 59 -33.03 -50.82 -23.76
CA SER A 59 -34.17 -49.89 -23.72
C SER A 59 -33.82 -48.58 -23.00
N LYS A 60 -34.51 -47.49 -23.36
CA LYS A 60 -34.42 -46.22 -22.62
C LYS A 60 -34.76 -46.47 -21.15
N ARG A 61 -33.88 -46.03 -20.24
CA ARG A 61 -34.11 -46.13 -18.79
C ARG A 61 -35.39 -45.38 -18.44
N ALA A 62 -36.20 -45.95 -17.55
CA ALA A 62 -37.36 -45.25 -17.00
C ALA A 62 -36.92 -43.92 -16.38
N GLN A 63 -37.69 -42.87 -16.64
CA GLN A 63 -37.38 -41.53 -16.14
C GLN A 63 -37.47 -41.44 -14.61
N GLY A 64 -38.25 -42.33 -13.97
CA GLY A 64 -38.46 -42.34 -12.53
C GLY A 64 -39.06 -41.02 -12.03
N ALA A 65 -38.76 -40.67 -10.78
CA ALA A 65 -39.12 -39.38 -10.19
C ALA A 65 -38.09 -38.27 -10.49
N ARG A 66 -37.16 -38.51 -11.42
CA ARG A 66 -36.03 -37.61 -11.70
C ARG A 66 -36.43 -36.14 -11.89
N PRO A 67 -37.43 -35.77 -12.71
CA PRO A 67 -37.79 -34.36 -12.91
C PRO A 67 -38.35 -33.70 -11.64
N ALA A 68 -39.13 -34.46 -10.86
CA ALA A 68 -39.71 -33.97 -9.60
C ALA A 68 -38.61 -33.76 -8.55
N LEU A 69 -37.69 -34.71 -8.42
CA LEU A 69 -36.57 -34.64 -7.49
C LEU A 69 -35.55 -33.55 -7.88
N GLU A 70 -35.24 -33.37 -9.16
CA GLU A 70 -34.38 -32.27 -9.63
C GLU A 70 -35.00 -30.91 -9.30
N ARG A 71 -36.30 -30.73 -9.55
CA ARG A 71 -37.03 -29.49 -9.22
C ARG A 71 -37.04 -29.23 -7.71
N PHE A 72 -37.37 -30.25 -6.91
CA PHE A 72 -37.40 -30.15 -5.46
C PHE A 72 -36.01 -29.83 -4.87
N ALA A 73 -34.97 -30.54 -5.32
CA ALA A 73 -33.60 -30.31 -4.88
C ALA A 73 -33.12 -28.89 -5.24
N PHE A 74 -33.47 -28.39 -6.43
CA PHE A 74 -33.12 -27.03 -6.83
C PHE A 74 -33.74 -25.97 -5.91
N LEU A 75 -35.01 -26.13 -5.53
CA LEU A 75 -35.68 -25.24 -4.56
C LEU A 75 -35.01 -25.31 -3.20
N CYS A 76 -34.77 -26.51 -2.66
CA CYS A 76 -34.13 -26.67 -1.35
C CYS A 76 -32.71 -26.07 -1.32
N VAL A 77 -31.93 -26.25 -2.39
CA VAL A 77 -30.60 -25.64 -2.50
C VAL A 77 -30.70 -24.12 -2.57
N GLY A 78 -31.69 -23.58 -3.29
CA GLY A 78 -31.99 -22.15 -3.33
C GLY A 78 -32.23 -21.58 -1.94
N ASP A 79 -33.15 -22.17 -1.17
CA ASP A 79 -33.51 -21.73 0.18
C ASP A 79 -32.31 -21.78 1.14
N VAL A 80 -31.50 -22.83 1.03
CA VAL A 80 -30.28 -22.98 1.84
C VAL A 80 -29.24 -21.90 1.52
N VAL A 81 -29.01 -21.63 0.23
CA VAL A 81 -28.06 -20.60 -0.20
C VAL A 81 -28.56 -19.21 0.19
N GLU A 82 -29.86 -18.94 0.02
CA GLU A 82 -30.47 -17.67 0.42
C GLU A 82 -30.31 -17.41 1.93
N ALA A 83 -30.62 -18.41 2.77
CA ALA A 83 -30.41 -18.32 4.21
C ALA A 83 -28.94 -18.06 4.60
N GLU A 84 -27.98 -18.71 3.92
CA GLU A 84 -26.55 -18.44 4.14
C GLU A 84 -26.16 -17.02 3.74
N LEU A 85 -26.64 -16.52 2.60
CA LEU A 85 -26.35 -15.17 2.11
C LEU A 85 -26.96 -14.09 3.02
N ASP A 86 -28.16 -14.31 3.54
CA ASP A 86 -28.81 -13.39 4.47
C ASP A 86 -28.09 -13.33 5.82
N GLY A 87 -27.45 -14.43 6.24
CA GLY A 87 -26.65 -14.50 7.46
C GLY A 87 -25.36 -13.68 7.42
N ILE A 88 -24.79 -13.41 6.24
CA ILE A 88 -23.51 -12.70 6.09
C ILE A 88 -23.63 -11.23 5.68
N LYS A 89 -24.83 -10.73 5.42
CA LYS A 89 -25.05 -9.37 4.89
C LYS A 89 -24.32 -8.28 5.72
N ASP A 90 -24.38 -8.37 7.04
CA ASP A 90 -23.80 -7.35 7.93
C ASP A 90 -22.27 -7.39 7.91
N THR A 91 -21.66 -8.56 7.69
CA THR A 91 -20.20 -8.70 7.56
C THR A 91 -19.68 -8.04 6.26
N MET A 92 -20.49 -8.11 5.21
CA MET A 92 -20.15 -7.60 3.88
C MET A 92 -20.64 -6.16 3.67
N HIS A 93 -21.34 -5.62 4.66
CA HIS A 93 -21.66 -4.22 4.74
C HIS A 93 -20.40 -3.40 5.04
N CYS A 94 -20.26 -2.28 4.34
CA CYS A 94 -19.24 -1.28 4.63
C CYS A 94 -19.94 0.08 4.55
N PRO A 95 -20.16 0.79 5.66
CA PRO A 95 -20.67 2.16 5.66
C PRO A 95 -19.75 3.11 4.88
N ALA A 96 -20.26 4.31 4.57
CA ALA A 96 -19.46 5.32 3.88
C ALA A 96 -18.29 5.85 4.73
N GLU A 97 -18.45 5.81 6.06
CA GLU A 97 -17.49 6.29 7.07
C GLU A 97 -16.24 5.39 7.17
N ASP A 98 -16.34 4.12 6.78
CA ASP A 98 -15.23 3.14 6.75
C ASP A 98 -14.22 3.39 5.61
N LEU A 99 -14.31 4.53 4.93
CA LEU A 99 -13.32 4.96 3.94
C LEU A 99 -12.05 5.52 4.58
N SER A 100 -11.82 5.32 5.88
CA SER A 100 -10.56 5.69 6.53
C SER A 100 -9.41 4.77 6.09
N THR A 101 -8.18 5.20 6.35
CA THR A 101 -6.98 4.37 6.18
C THR A 101 -7.12 3.04 6.94
N GLU A 102 -7.60 3.08 8.18
CA GLU A 102 -7.89 1.88 8.99
C GLU A 102 -8.96 0.99 8.34
N GLY A 103 -10.08 1.56 7.87
CA GLY A 103 -11.14 0.79 7.21
C GLY A 103 -10.66 0.08 5.93
N LEU A 104 -9.86 0.75 5.11
CA LEU A 104 -9.28 0.18 3.88
C LEU A 104 -8.19 -0.86 4.15
N THR A 105 -7.44 -0.74 5.24
CA THR A 105 -6.34 -1.65 5.61
C THR A 105 -6.76 -2.79 6.53
N SER A 106 -7.95 -2.71 7.14
CA SER A 106 -8.49 -3.73 8.04
C SER A 106 -8.94 -5.02 7.36
N LEU A 107 -8.99 -5.06 6.03
CA LEU A 107 -9.56 -6.17 5.28
C LEU A 107 -8.48 -7.04 4.67
N PHE A 108 -8.42 -8.29 5.14
CA PHE A 108 -7.56 -9.33 4.59
C PHE A 108 -8.39 -10.33 3.78
N ILE A 109 -7.88 -10.69 2.60
CA ILE A 109 -8.57 -11.60 1.69
C ILE A 109 -8.64 -13.00 2.29
N GLU A 110 -7.56 -13.41 2.96
CA GLU A 110 -7.42 -14.70 3.64
C GLU A 110 -8.50 -14.85 4.74
N ASP A 111 -8.74 -13.79 5.51
CA ASP A 111 -9.77 -13.79 6.56
C ASP A 111 -11.18 -13.91 5.98
N LEU A 112 -11.46 -13.23 4.86
CA LEU A 112 -12.74 -13.37 4.17
C LEU A 112 -12.95 -14.79 3.63
N ILE A 113 -11.92 -15.39 3.03
CA ILE A 113 -11.98 -16.78 2.55
C ILE A 113 -12.29 -17.72 3.71
N LEU A 114 -11.54 -17.58 4.82
CA LEU A 114 -11.74 -18.42 6.00
C LEU A 114 -13.16 -18.26 6.55
N LYS A 115 -13.63 -17.03 6.69
CA LYS A 115 -14.97 -16.72 7.21
C LYS A 115 -16.09 -17.25 6.33
N LEU A 116 -16.00 -17.09 5.01
CA LEU A 116 -17.04 -17.52 4.08
C LEU A 116 -17.07 -19.04 3.85
N SER A 117 -15.92 -19.71 3.91
CA SER A 117 -15.82 -21.15 3.71
C SER A 117 -16.16 -21.98 4.96
N SER A 118 -16.09 -21.38 6.15
CA SER A 118 -16.18 -22.09 7.42
C SER A 118 -17.59 -22.03 8.06
N PRO A 119 -18.13 -23.15 8.54
CA PRO A 119 -19.47 -23.19 9.15
C PRO A 119 -19.57 -22.48 10.51
N GLY A 120 -18.46 -22.23 11.21
CA GLY A 120 -18.45 -21.66 12.56
C GLY A 120 -18.52 -20.12 12.64
N PHE A 121 -18.36 -19.41 11.53
CA PHE A 121 -18.28 -17.93 11.52
C PHE A 121 -19.51 -17.25 10.93
N GLY A 122 -20.63 -17.97 10.83
CA GLY A 122 -21.84 -17.49 10.18
C GLY A 122 -21.64 -17.23 8.68
N GLY A 123 -20.74 -17.97 8.03
CA GLY A 123 -20.38 -17.82 6.61
C GLY A 123 -21.36 -18.48 5.63
N THR A 124 -20.86 -18.81 4.44
CA THR A 124 -21.61 -19.46 3.36
C THR A 124 -21.01 -20.83 2.99
N PRO A 125 -20.82 -21.77 3.94
CA PRO A 125 -20.05 -22.99 3.69
C PRO A 125 -20.71 -23.91 2.65
N LYS A 126 -22.04 -23.99 2.58
CA LYS A 126 -22.73 -24.85 1.61
C LYS A 126 -22.69 -24.21 0.22
N PHE A 127 -22.90 -22.89 0.11
CA PHE A 127 -22.75 -22.20 -1.15
C PHE A 127 -21.29 -22.23 -1.64
N TRP A 128 -20.33 -22.07 -0.74
CA TRP A 128 -18.90 -22.23 -1.02
C TRP A 128 -18.60 -23.63 -1.55
N SER A 129 -19.11 -24.68 -0.91
CA SER A 129 -18.96 -26.07 -1.36
C SER A 129 -19.61 -26.30 -2.73
N LEU A 130 -20.78 -25.70 -2.99
CA LEU A 130 -21.45 -25.77 -4.29
C LEU A 130 -20.60 -25.12 -5.38
N LEU A 131 -20.11 -23.90 -5.14
CA LEU A 131 -19.25 -23.16 -6.05
C LEU A 131 -17.92 -23.88 -6.29
N THR A 132 -17.32 -24.48 -5.27
CA THR A 132 -16.12 -25.32 -5.39
C THR A 132 -16.36 -26.46 -6.38
N ARG A 133 -17.52 -27.12 -6.29
CA ARG A 133 -17.87 -28.26 -7.14
C ARG A 133 -18.08 -27.86 -8.61
N VAL A 134 -18.61 -26.67 -8.88
CA VAL A 134 -18.88 -26.20 -10.25
C VAL A 134 -17.71 -25.46 -10.89
N THR A 135 -16.84 -24.81 -10.09
CA THR A 135 -15.67 -24.07 -10.60
C THR A 135 -14.44 -24.94 -10.81
N GLN A 136 -14.38 -26.14 -10.20
CA GLN A 136 -13.27 -27.07 -10.33
C GLN A 136 -13.71 -28.47 -10.77
N THR A 137 -13.18 -28.93 -11.89
CA THR A 137 -13.26 -30.36 -12.25
C THR A 137 -12.23 -31.18 -11.48
N ARG A 138 -12.50 -32.49 -11.31
CA ARG A 138 -11.56 -33.42 -10.65
C ARG A 138 -10.18 -33.43 -11.32
N THR A 139 -10.15 -33.36 -12.66
CA THR A 139 -8.92 -33.30 -13.44
C THR A 139 -8.16 -31.99 -13.22
N GLN A 140 -8.86 -30.85 -13.17
CA GLN A 140 -8.23 -29.57 -12.86
C GLN A 140 -7.65 -29.57 -11.45
N LYS A 141 -8.36 -30.09 -10.44
CA LYS A 141 -7.85 -30.16 -9.07
C LYS A 141 -6.51 -30.89 -8.96
N LEU A 142 -6.32 -31.95 -9.75
CA LEU A 142 -5.08 -32.74 -9.77
C LEU A 142 -3.94 -32.09 -10.57
N ARG A 143 -4.26 -31.24 -11.56
CA ARG A 143 -3.28 -30.68 -12.50
C ARG A 143 -3.02 -29.20 -12.34
N ASN A 144 -3.79 -28.51 -11.51
CA ASN A 144 -3.69 -27.07 -11.34
C ASN A 144 -2.37 -26.71 -10.66
N LYS A 145 -1.61 -25.81 -11.29
CA LYS A 145 -0.34 -25.28 -10.76
C LYS A 145 -0.39 -23.79 -10.45
N GLU A 146 -1.39 -23.07 -10.97
CA GLU A 146 -1.39 -21.60 -11.01
C GLU A 146 -2.70 -20.97 -10.54
N LYS A 147 -3.86 -21.58 -10.82
CA LYS A 147 -5.14 -20.97 -10.48
C LYS A 147 -5.38 -21.01 -8.97
N ILE A 148 -6.03 -19.98 -8.44
CA ILE A 148 -6.48 -19.91 -7.05
C ILE A 148 -8.01 -19.86 -7.06
N PRO A 149 -8.71 -21.02 -7.05
CA PRO A 149 -10.16 -21.05 -7.21
C PRO A 149 -10.90 -20.35 -6.08
N ASP A 150 -10.32 -20.32 -4.88
CA ASP A 150 -10.93 -19.69 -3.70
C ASP A 150 -11.17 -18.19 -3.92
N LEU A 151 -10.27 -17.50 -4.64
CA LEU A 151 -10.46 -16.09 -5.02
C LEU A 151 -11.62 -15.93 -6.01
N VAL A 152 -11.80 -16.88 -6.93
CA VAL A 152 -12.92 -16.87 -7.88
C VAL A 152 -14.24 -17.07 -7.13
N ILE A 153 -14.27 -18.02 -6.20
CA ILE A 153 -15.45 -18.31 -5.37
C ILE A 153 -15.80 -17.09 -4.50
N LEU A 154 -14.80 -16.50 -3.82
CA LEU A 154 -14.96 -15.26 -3.07
C LEU A 154 -15.57 -14.15 -3.94
N ALA A 155 -15.00 -13.91 -5.13
CA ALA A 155 -15.50 -12.89 -6.04
C ALA A 155 -16.94 -13.15 -6.49
N ILE A 156 -17.32 -14.41 -6.75
CA ILE A 156 -18.70 -14.78 -7.11
C ILE A 156 -19.66 -14.49 -5.95
N ILE A 157 -19.31 -14.93 -4.73
CA ILE A 157 -20.15 -14.70 -3.54
C ILE A 157 -20.35 -13.20 -3.31
N CYS A 158 -19.27 -12.42 -3.36
CA CYS A 158 -19.33 -10.96 -3.23
C CYS A 158 -20.20 -10.30 -4.32
N GLN A 159 -20.10 -10.73 -5.58
CA GLN A 159 -20.94 -10.24 -6.67
C GLN A 159 -22.43 -10.54 -6.42
N VAL A 160 -22.75 -11.76 -5.97
CA VAL A 160 -24.13 -12.15 -5.64
C VAL A 160 -24.68 -11.29 -4.50
N LEU A 161 -23.89 -11.09 -3.43
CA LEU A 161 -24.29 -10.25 -2.30
C LEU A 161 -24.49 -8.79 -2.70
N TYR A 162 -23.59 -8.24 -3.52
CA TYR A 162 -23.69 -6.87 -4.02
C TYR A 162 -24.90 -6.68 -4.94
N SER A 163 -25.24 -7.71 -5.73
CA SER A 163 -26.45 -7.73 -6.56
C SER A 163 -27.74 -7.79 -5.72
N ARG A 164 -27.73 -8.53 -4.60
CA ARG A 164 -28.84 -8.55 -3.64
C ARG A 164 -29.03 -7.20 -2.93
N SER A 165 -27.93 -6.50 -2.64
CA SER A 165 -27.97 -5.17 -2.03
C SER A 165 -26.69 -4.39 -2.30
N HIS A 166 -26.84 -3.14 -2.77
CA HIS A 166 -25.73 -2.20 -2.93
C HIS A 166 -25.02 -1.86 -1.61
N HIS A 167 -25.60 -2.22 -0.47
CA HIS A 167 -24.97 -2.06 0.84
C HIS A 167 -23.90 -3.14 1.11
N ASN A 168 -23.96 -4.30 0.44
CA ASN A 168 -22.97 -5.37 0.55
C ASN A 168 -21.78 -5.12 -0.38
N ASN A 169 -21.13 -3.97 -0.19
CA ASN A 169 -20.17 -3.42 -1.15
C ASN A 169 -18.72 -3.46 -0.67
N ARG A 170 -18.43 -4.06 0.49
CA ARG A 170 -17.10 -4.03 1.10
C ARG A 170 -15.99 -4.49 0.16
N PHE A 171 -16.19 -5.63 -0.51
CA PHE A 171 -15.26 -6.14 -1.52
C PHE A 171 -15.15 -5.22 -2.74
N ALA A 172 -16.28 -4.76 -3.27
CA ALA A 172 -16.33 -3.88 -4.44
C ALA A 172 -15.60 -2.55 -4.17
N LYS A 173 -15.76 -1.97 -2.98
CA LYS A 173 -15.04 -0.76 -2.55
C LYS A 173 -13.54 -0.97 -2.55
N MET A 174 -13.06 -2.06 -1.94
CA MET A 174 -11.63 -2.39 -1.90
C MET A 174 -11.04 -2.52 -3.30
N ILE A 175 -11.65 -3.33 -4.17
CA ILE A 175 -11.16 -3.53 -5.54
C ILE A 175 -11.18 -2.22 -6.32
N THR A 176 -12.19 -1.38 -6.11
CA THR A 176 -12.26 -0.07 -6.77
C THR A 176 -11.13 0.85 -6.33
N SER A 177 -10.87 0.94 -5.03
CA SER A 177 -9.78 1.76 -4.48
C SER A 177 -8.42 1.28 -5.00
N PHE A 178 -8.20 -0.04 -5.01
CA PHE A 178 -6.97 -0.64 -5.57
C PHE A 178 -6.81 -0.34 -7.06
N LEU A 179 -7.81 -0.61 -7.89
CA LEU A 179 -7.72 -0.34 -9.32
C LEU A 179 -7.53 1.16 -9.61
N ARG A 180 -8.18 2.01 -8.83
CA ARG A 180 -8.04 3.46 -8.96
C ARG A 180 -6.61 3.92 -8.62
N SER A 181 -5.99 3.37 -7.58
CA SER A 181 -4.60 3.70 -7.22
C SER A 181 -3.60 3.20 -8.26
N GLN A 182 -3.92 2.11 -8.97
CA GLN A 182 -3.16 1.62 -10.14
C GLN A 182 -3.43 2.40 -11.43
N GLY A 183 -4.20 3.49 -11.38
CA GLY A 183 -4.48 4.33 -12.55
C GLY A 183 -5.49 3.74 -13.54
N ALA A 184 -6.36 2.82 -13.10
CA ALA A 184 -7.38 2.23 -13.97
C ALA A 184 -8.28 3.32 -14.62
N PRO A 185 -8.48 3.26 -15.95
CA PRO A 185 -9.36 4.21 -16.65
C PRO A 185 -10.80 4.14 -16.14
N ALA A 186 -11.51 5.26 -16.19
CA ALA A 186 -12.93 5.35 -15.81
C ALA A 186 -13.79 4.29 -16.53
N LYS A 187 -13.57 4.11 -17.84
CA LYS A 187 -14.27 3.10 -18.66
C LYS A 187 -14.06 1.67 -18.16
N SER A 188 -12.85 1.35 -17.69
CA SER A 188 -12.54 0.02 -17.13
C SER A 188 -13.26 -0.20 -15.81
N ILE A 189 -13.29 0.81 -14.94
CA ILE A 189 -14.04 0.77 -13.68
C ILE A 189 -15.54 0.64 -13.93
N ASP A 190 -16.09 1.38 -14.90
CA ASP A 190 -17.51 1.30 -15.21
C ASP A 190 -17.92 -0.04 -15.85
N LEU A 191 -17.04 -0.65 -16.66
CA LEU A 191 -17.23 -2.01 -17.15
C LEU A 191 -17.24 -3.04 -16.00
N LEU A 192 -16.27 -2.96 -15.09
CA LEU A 192 -16.21 -3.87 -13.94
C LEU A 192 -17.38 -3.66 -12.96
N ARG A 193 -17.87 -2.42 -12.86
CA ARG A 193 -19.09 -2.10 -12.10
C ARG A 193 -20.31 -2.81 -12.70
N ALA A 194 -20.42 -2.87 -14.02
CA ALA A 194 -21.49 -3.60 -14.69
C ALA A 194 -21.46 -5.11 -14.38
N PHE A 195 -20.29 -5.66 -14.07
CA PHE A 195 -20.13 -7.04 -13.56
C PHE A 195 -20.29 -7.16 -12.04
N GLY A 196 -20.54 -6.07 -11.32
CA GLY A 196 -20.68 -6.08 -9.85
C GLY A 196 -19.36 -6.28 -9.09
N LEU A 197 -18.21 -6.08 -9.75
CA LEU A 197 -16.89 -6.26 -9.15
C LEU A 197 -16.35 -4.98 -8.49
N THR A 198 -16.81 -3.82 -8.97
CA THR A 198 -16.36 -2.50 -8.49
C THR A 198 -17.54 -1.57 -8.23
N MET A 199 -17.27 -0.56 -7.41
CA MET A 199 -18.06 0.66 -7.32
C MET A 199 -17.88 1.49 -8.60
N SER A 200 -18.64 2.58 -8.70
CA SER A 200 -18.54 3.49 -9.85
C SER A 200 -17.28 4.33 -9.81
N HIS A 201 -16.86 4.83 -10.99
CA HIS A 201 -15.81 5.84 -11.07
C HIS A 201 -16.14 7.10 -10.25
N GLN A 202 -17.38 7.57 -10.32
CA GLN A 202 -17.83 8.71 -9.51
C GLN A 202 -17.73 8.44 -8.00
N TRP A 203 -18.00 7.20 -7.56
CA TRP A 203 -17.80 6.82 -6.17
C TRP A 203 -16.33 6.87 -5.80
N SER A 204 -15.42 6.37 -6.64
CA SER A 204 -13.98 6.33 -6.31
C SER A 204 -13.37 7.72 -6.21
N VAL A 205 -13.80 8.67 -7.06
CA VAL A 205 -13.39 10.08 -6.95
C VAL A 205 -13.86 10.70 -5.64
N ARG A 206 -15.12 10.46 -5.24
CA ARG A 206 -15.64 10.96 -3.95
C ARG A 206 -14.95 10.31 -2.76
N ALA A 207 -14.64 9.02 -2.84
CA ALA A 207 -13.94 8.30 -1.80
C ALA A 207 -12.53 8.85 -1.58
N LEU A 208 -11.76 9.06 -2.65
CA LEU A 208 -10.43 9.69 -2.57
C LEU A 208 -10.48 11.09 -1.97
N ARG A 209 -11.47 11.90 -2.35
CA ARG A 209 -11.67 13.23 -1.75
C ARG A 209 -11.94 13.14 -0.25
N THR A 210 -12.82 12.21 0.16
CA THR A 210 -13.16 12.00 1.58
C THR A 210 -11.94 11.55 2.38
N ILE A 211 -11.14 10.62 1.84
CA ILE A 211 -9.86 10.20 2.44
C ILE A 211 -8.93 11.41 2.59
N SER A 212 -8.76 12.19 1.53
CA SER A 212 -7.91 13.38 1.56
C SER A 212 -8.39 14.41 2.58
N GLU A 213 -9.69 14.64 2.71
CA GLU A 213 -10.28 15.56 3.70
C GLU A 213 -10.05 15.06 5.14
N ASN A 214 -10.23 13.76 5.39
CA ASN A 214 -10.00 13.13 6.71
C ASN A 214 -8.52 13.16 7.12
N GLU A 215 -7.61 12.85 6.18
CA GLU A 215 -6.17 12.91 6.43
C GLU A 215 -5.72 14.37 6.64
N MET A 216 -6.24 15.32 5.87
CA MET A 216 -5.96 16.75 6.08
C MET A 216 -6.49 17.27 7.42
N ALA A 217 -7.62 16.77 7.91
CA ALA A 217 -8.11 17.11 9.25
C ALA A 217 -7.12 16.63 10.32
N THR A 218 -6.61 15.41 10.20
CA THR A 218 -5.55 14.87 11.08
C THR A 218 -4.28 15.72 11.03
N VAL A 219 -3.82 16.10 9.82
CA VAL A 219 -2.64 16.94 9.65
C VAL A 219 -2.83 18.31 10.31
N ARG A 220 -4.00 18.94 10.13
CA ARG A 220 -4.34 20.24 10.72
C ARG A 220 -4.33 20.22 12.25
N ASP A 221 -4.75 19.12 12.85
CA ASP A 221 -4.61 18.90 14.30
C ASP A 221 -3.13 18.75 14.71
N MET A 222 -2.39 17.88 14.00
CA MET A 222 -0.99 17.61 14.30
C MET A 222 -0.10 18.86 14.23
N VAL A 223 -0.27 19.74 13.24
CA VAL A 223 0.55 20.97 13.10
C VAL A 223 0.35 21.97 14.25
N GLN A 224 -0.75 21.86 15.02
CA GLN A 224 -0.98 22.71 16.18
C GLN A 224 -0.20 22.26 17.42
N HIS A 225 0.16 20.97 17.49
CA HIS A 225 0.66 20.34 18.71
C HIS A 225 2.04 19.70 18.56
N LEU A 226 2.47 19.39 17.34
CA LEU A 226 3.70 18.66 17.08
C LEU A 226 4.67 19.49 16.22
N PRO A 227 5.99 19.43 16.50
CA PRO A 227 7.00 19.87 15.55
C PRO A 227 6.91 19.06 14.26
N PHE A 228 7.16 19.74 13.14
CA PHE A 228 7.17 19.10 11.83
C PHE A 228 8.21 19.72 10.91
N VAL A 229 8.60 18.94 9.91
CA VAL A 229 9.44 19.39 8.80
C VAL A 229 8.57 19.46 7.57
N VAL A 230 8.64 20.57 6.84
CA VAL A 230 7.97 20.73 5.56
C VAL A 230 8.98 20.63 4.44
N THR A 231 8.60 19.96 3.37
CA THR A 231 9.39 19.92 2.15
C THR A 231 8.52 20.33 0.98
N HIS A 232 9.07 21.06 0.02
CA HIS A 232 8.41 21.22 -1.28
C HIS A 232 9.42 21.13 -2.41
N ASP A 233 8.93 20.68 -3.56
CA ASP A 233 9.70 20.57 -4.79
C ASP A 233 8.75 20.68 -5.99
N ASN A 234 9.33 21.01 -7.14
CA ASN A 234 8.63 21.12 -8.40
C ASN A 234 8.07 19.76 -8.86
N ILE A 235 6.81 19.77 -9.26
CA ILE A 235 6.18 18.71 -10.04
C ILE A 235 6.00 19.18 -11.47
N ASN A 236 6.50 18.37 -12.39
CA ASN A 236 6.59 18.69 -13.80
C ASN A 236 5.99 17.53 -14.59
N ILE A 237 4.74 17.69 -15.05
CA ILE A 237 3.98 16.61 -15.67
C ILE A 237 3.85 16.87 -17.18
N PRO A 238 4.53 16.08 -18.03
CA PRO A 238 4.36 16.18 -19.47
C PRO A 238 3.08 15.46 -19.92
N PHE A 239 2.07 16.23 -20.33
CA PHE A 239 0.88 15.69 -20.97
C PHE A 239 1.13 15.50 -22.46
N ARG A 240 1.43 14.26 -22.83
CA ARG A 240 1.67 13.87 -24.23
C ARG A 240 0.37 13.42 -24.88
N VAL A 241 0.03 14.05 -25.99
CA VAL A 241 -1.07 13.63 -26.85
C VAL A 241 -0.53 12.78 -28.00
N PHE A 242 -1.20 11.67 -28.29
CA PHE A 242 -0.76 10.70 -29.31
C PHE A 242 -0.73 11.31 -30.72
N SER A 243 -1.71 12.15 -31.04
CA SER A 243 -1.78 12.89 -32.30
C SER A 243 -1.94 14.38 -31.99
N GLN A 244 -0.87 15.14 -32.24
CA GLN A 244 -0.88 16.59 -32.08
C GLN A 244 -1.74 17.23 -33.16
N ARG A 245 -2.68 18.07 -32.74
CA ARG A 245 -3.53 18.92 -33.60
C ARG A 245 -3.45 20.34 -33.09
N ILE A 246 -3.83 21.32 -33.91
CA ILE A 246 -3.80 22.75 -33.54
C ILE A 246 -4.48 23.01 -32.18
N ASN A 247 -5.59 22.32 -31.89
CA ASN A 247 -6.34 22.43 -30.64
C ASN A 247 -6.02 21.34 -29.59
N ASN A 248 -5.05 20.47 -29.86
CA ASN A 248 -4.70 19.35 -29.00
C ASN A 248 -3.20 19.11 -29.11
N GLN A 249 -2.43 19.92 -28.39
CA GLN A 249 -0.97 19.87 -28.36
C GLN A 249 -0.49 19.17 -27.09
N SER A 250 0.73 18.63 -27.16
CA SER A 250 1.41 18.25 -25.92
C SER A 250 1.64 19.52 -25.11
N HIS A 251 1.35 19.46 -23.82
CA HIS A 251 1.62 20.56 -22.91
C HIS A 251 2.35 20.03 -21.69
N PHE A 252 2.90 20.94 -20.92
CA PHE A 252 3.69 20.66 -19.75
C PHE A 252 3.11 21.48 -18.62
N ASP A 253 2.56 20.79 -17.63
CA ASP A 253 2.06 21.44 -16.43
C ASP A 253 3.18 21.44 -15.39
N SER A 254 3.53 22.64 -14.95
CA SER A 254 4.45 22.87 -13.85
C SER A 254 3.64 23.23 -12.61
N GLY A 255 3.92 22.56 -11.51
CA GLY A 255 3.34 22.87 -10.21
C GLY A 255 4.32 22.53 -9.10
N THR A 256 3.82 22.55 -7.87
CA THR A 256 4.61 22.23 -6.68
C THR A 256 3.87 21.19 -5.85
N ALA A 257 4.60 20.17 -5.37
CA ALA A 257 4.12 19.29 -4.31
C ALA A 257 4.80 19.65 -3.00
N SER A 258 4.06 19.48 -1.92
CA SER A 258 4.57 19.67 -0.57
C SER A 258 4.28 18.45 0.28
N THR A 259 5.16 18.17 1.22
CA THR A 259 5.05 17.04 2.13
C THR A 259 5.42 17.49 3.54
N LEU A 260 4.65 17.04 4.52
CA LEU A 260 4.94 17.22 5.93
C LEU A 260 5.44 15.93 6.55
N PHE A 261 6.44 16.04 7.41
CA PHE A 261 7.04 14.94 8.16
C PHE A 261 6.88 15.19 9.65
N PHE A 262 6.32 14.21 10.35
CA PHE A 262 6.12 14.23 11.79
C PHE A 262 6.76 13.01 12.44
N GLN A 263 7.19 13.15 13.69
CA GLN A 263 7.62 12.04 14.52
C GLN A 263 6.80 12.06 15.83
N PRO A 264 5.51 11.67 15.79
CA PRO A 264 4.54 11.99 16.85
C PRO A 264 4.87 11.37 18.21
N ASN A 265 5.64 10.29 18.23
CA ASN A 265 6.05 9.60 19.44
C ASN A 265 7.46 9.99 19.89
N ALA A 266 8.14 10.92 19.21
CA ALA A 266 9.44 11.41 19.67
C ALA A 266 9.30 11.98 21.10
N PRO A 267 10.34 11.85 21.95
CA PRO A 267 10.33 12.47 23.27
C PRO A 267 9.95 13.96 23.15
N PRO A 268 9.09 14.47 24.03
CA PRO A 268 8.66 15.86 23.97
C PRO A 268 9.86 16.76 24.22
N GLU A 269 10.40 17.35 23.15
CA GLU A 269 11.31 18.47 23.23
C GLU A 269 10.49 19.75 23.16
N GLN A 270 10.81 20.73 24.02
CA GLN A 270 10.17 22.03 23.90
C GLN A 270 10.52 22.61 22.52
N PRO A 271 9.53 22.92 21.66
CA PRO A 271 9.81 23.46 20.35
C PRO A 271 10.59 24.76 20.50
N LEU A 272 11.65 24.92 19.70
CA LEU A 272 12.37 26.18 19.64
C LEU A 272 11.39 27.28 19.22
N CYS A 273 11.17 28.27 20.09
CA CYS A 273 10.35 29.41 19.71
C CYS A 273 11.17 30.41 18.88
N ASN A 274 10.49 31.19 18.02
CA ASN A 274 11.18 32.10 17.10
C ASN A 274 12.03 33.15 17.83
N ARG A 275 11.57 33.66 18.98
CA ARG A 275 12.36 34.60 19.79
C ARG A 275 13.70 34.01 20.22
N THR A 276 13.71 32.77 20.72
CA THR A 276 14.96 32.09 21.10
C THR A 276 15.85 31.84 19.88
N LEU A 277 15.27 31.51 18.71
CA LEU A 277 16.04 31.40 17.48
C LEU A 277 16.70 32.74 17.08
N GLN A 278 15.99 33.86 17.24
CA GLN A 278 16.54 35.19 16.99
C GLN A 278 17.71 35.51 17.95
N GLU A 279 17.57 35.19 19.24
CA GLU A 279 18.64 35.35 20.24
C GLU A 279 19.87 34.52 19.88
N TYR A 280 19.71 33.25 19.49
CA TYR A 280 20.81 32.41 19.03
C TYR A 280 21.48 32.95 17.78
N ARG A 281 20.69 33.48 16.82
CA ARG A 281 21.24 34.12 15.62
C ARG A 281 22.00 35.40 15.99
N GLU A 282 21.50 36.19 16.94
CA GLU A 282 22.19 37.38 17.44
C GLU A 282 23.53 37.05 18.09
N GLN A 283 23.54 36.05 18.98
CA GLN A 283 24.78 35.55 19.59
C GLN A 283 25.75 35.05 18.52
N GLY A 284 25.27 34.22 17.58
CA GLY A 284 26.07 33.68 16.49
C GLY A 284 26.65 34.74 15.54
N ARG A 285 25.97 35.89 15.36
CA ARG A 285 26.52 37.04 14.61
C ARG A 285 27.77 37.63 15.28
N ASN A 286 27.84 37.59 16.61
CA ASN A 286 28.97 38.11 17.36
C ASN A 286 30.15 37.12 17.42
N THR A 287 29.88 35.83 17.18
CA THR A 287 30.89 34.76 17.18
C THR A 287 30.75 33.87 15.94
N PRO A 288 31.00 34.41 14.73
CA PRO A 288 30.88 33.62 13.51
C PRO A 288 31.94 32.51 13.47
N LEU A 289 31.55 31.33 12.97
CA LEU A 289 32.49 30.24 12.72
C LEU A 289 33.58 30.69 11.73
N SER A 290 34.83 30.63 12.15
CA SER A 290 35.98 30.88 11.30
C SER A 290 36.37 29.64 10.50
N VAL A 291 37.20 29.84 9.47
CA VAL A 291 37.79 28.72 8.70
C VAL A 291 38.60 27.79 9.60
N LEU A 292 39.28 28.34 10.62
CA LEU A 292 40.05 27.55 11.58
C LEU A 292 39.13 26.72 12.47
N ASP A 293 37.99 27.26 12.89
CA ASP A 293 37.00 26.51 13.67
C ASP A 293 36.42 25.34 12.86
N ILE A 294 36.09 25.58 11.58
CA ILE A 294 35.62 24.52 10.67
C ILE A 294 36.69 23.43 10.51
N TYR A 295 37.96 23.82 10.36
CA TYR A 295 39.06 22.87 10.28
C TYR A 295 39.25 22.09 11.58
N GLY A 296 39.16 22.75 12.74
CA GLY A 296 39.20 22.11 14.05
C GLY A 296 38.07 21.09 14.22
N LEU A 297 36.84 21.47 13.90
CA LEU A 297 35.68 20.55 13.92
C LEU A 297 35.88 19.34 12.99
N ALA A 298 36.49 19.53 11.82
CA ALA A 298 36.81 18.44 10.91
C ALA A 298 37.89 17.51 11.46
N GLN A 299 38.91 18.06 12.14
CA GLN A 299 39.94 17.27 12.82
C GLN A 299 39.35 16.47 13.99
N ASP A 300 38.49 17.09 14.81
CA ASP A 300 37.83 16.45 15.94
C ASP A 300 36.90 15.31 15.49
N ALA A 301 36.25 15.46 14.34
CA ALA A 301 35.39 14.43 13.76
C ALA A 301 36.14 13.30 13.04
N ALA A 302 37.41 13.51 12.66
CA ALA A 302 38.16 12.58 11.81
C ALA A 302 38.32 11.16 12.41
N PRO A 303 38.61 10.98 13.72
CA PRO A 303 38.69 9.63 14.31
C PRO A 303 37.38 8.85 14.22
N GLY A 304 36.25 9.48 14.56
CA GLY A 304 34.94 8.83 14.48
C GLY A 304 34.52 8.54 13.04
N GLN A 305 34.92 9.40 12.09
CA GLN A 305 34.74 9.12 10.66
C GLN A 305 35.57 7.90 10.23
N TYR A 306 36.83 7.81 10.66
CA TYR A 306 37.69 6.66 10.33
C TYR A 306 37.07 5.35 10.80
N ASP A 307 36.61 5.28 12.05
CA ASP A 307 35.97 4.07 12.60
C ASP A 307 34.72 3.66 11.79
N ARG A 308 33.92 4.64 11.38
CA ARG A 308 32.75 4.42 10.53
C ARG A 308 33.14 3.92 9.14
N ASP A 309 34.16 4.50 8.53
CA ASP A 309 34.61 4.13 7.21
C ASP A 309 35.20 2.70 7.22
N VAL A 310 35.96 2.34 8.27
CA VAL A 310 36.43 0.95 8.51
C VAL A 310 35.25 0.00 8.64
N PHE A 311 34.28 0.31 9.48
CA PHE A 311 33.08 -0.52 9.66
C PHE A 311 32.32 -0.69 8.33
N GLN A 312 32.16 0.37 7.55
CA GLN A 312 31.49 0.32 6.25
C GLN A 312 32.23 -0.57 5.24
N VAL A 313 33.57 -0.56 5.24
CA VAL A 313 34.37 -1.46 4.40
C VAL A 313 34.21 -2.92 4.84
N LEU A 314 34.15 -3.18 6.15
CA LEU A 314 33.91 -4.52 6.69
C LEU A 314 32.53 -5.07 6.30
N ARG A 315 31.50 -4.22 6.24
CA ARG A 315 30.15 -4.62 5.82
C ARG A 315 30.10 -5.29 4.45
N TYR A 316 30.94 -4.86 3.49
CA TYR A 316 31.01 -5.53 2.19
C TYR A 316 31.46 -7.00 2.24
N LEU A 317 32.11 -7.40 3.34
CA LEU A 317 32.45 -8.79 3.63
C LEU A 317 31.39 -9.46 4.51
N ILE A 318 31.03 -8.85 5.65
CA ILE A 318 30.16 -9.52 6.63
C ILE A 318 28.69 -9.61 6.23
N ASP A 319 28.21 -8.71 5.37
CA ASP A 319 26.83 -8.75 4.83
C ASP A 319 26.76 -9.58 3.53
N SER A 320 27.88 -10.16 3.08
CA SER A 320 27.90 -10.96 1.85
C SER A 320 27.22 -12.33 2.07
N PRO A 321 26.44 -12.83 1.09
CA PRO A 321 25.78 -14.12 1.22
C PRO A 321 26.76 -15.30 1.28
N GLU A 322 27.97 -15.12 0.77
CA GLU A 322 29.04 -16.12 0.81
C GLU A 322 29.71 -16.24 2.19
N PHE A 323 29.63 -15.19 3.02
CA PHE A 323 30.26 -15.15 4.33
C PHE A 323 29.22 -15.27 5.45
N ASP A 324 29.18 -16.44 6.09
CA ASP A 324 28.33 -16.64 7.27
C ASP A 324 28.97 -16.03 8.53
N PHE A 325 28.67 -14.76 8.78
CA PHE A 325 29.17 -14.07 9.96
C PHE A 325 28.70 -14.71 11.27
N THR A 326 27.60 -15.47 11.27
CA THR A 326 27.10 -16.12 12.49
C THR A 326 28.01 -17.25 12.97
N THR A 327 28.74 -17.89 12.04
CA THR A 327 29.68 -18.97 12.33
C THR A 327 31.13 -18.49 12.48
N TYR A 328 31.41 -17.21 12.19
CA TYR A 328 32.75 -16.65 12.33
C TYR A 328 33.20 -16.61 13.81
N PRO A 329 34.34 -17.24 14.17
CA PRO A 329 34.76 -17.35 15.58
C PRO A 329 34.95 -16.00 16.28
N GLU A 330 35.47 -15.00 15.57
CA GLU A 330 35.77 -13.67 16.12
C GLU A 330 34.64 -12.65 15.87
N LYS A 331 33.40 -13.11 15.64
CA LYS A 331 32.25 -12.23 15.39
C LYS A 331 31.95 -11.23 16.52
N HIS A 332 32.45 -11.51 17.73
CA HIS A 332 32.32 -10.63 18.89
C HIS A 332 33.47 -9.61 19.03
N HIS A 333 34.42 -9.59 18.10
CA HIS A 333 35.49 -8.61 18.09
C HIS A 333 34.91 -7.19 17.93
N HIS A 334 35.43 -6.23 18.70
CA HIS A 334 34.90 -4.87 18.77
C HIS A 334 34.86 -4.14 17.41
N ILE A 335 35.74 -4.52 16.47
CA ILE A 335 35.78 -3.95 15.11
C ILE A 335 34.50 -4.20 14.30
N PHE A 336 33.73 -5.24 14.64
CA PHE A 336 32.42 -5.53 14.02
C PHE A 336 31.25 -4.87 14.77
N THR A 337 31.54 -4.09 15.82
CA THR A 337 30.52 -3.29 16.49
C THR A 337 30.30 -2.01 15.68
N PRO A 338 29.05 -1.69 15.27
CA PRO A 338 28.76 -0.43 14.61
C PRO A 338 29.25 0.76 15.46
N PRO A 339 29.94 1.75 14.86
CA PRO A 339 30.37 2.93 15.59
C PRO A 339 29.17 3.65 16.23
N LYS A 340 29.38 4.20 17.42
CA LYS A 340 28.31 4.90 18.13
C LYS A 340 27.91 6.17 17.35
N PRO A 341 26.61 6.39 17.14
CA PRO A 341 26.13 7.65 16.57
C PRO A 341 26.48 8.82 17.50
N LEU A 342 26.89 9.95 16.92
CA LEU A 342 27.21 11.16 17.68
C LEU A 342 25.97 11.76 18.36
N ASN A 343 24.91 11.98 17.58
CA ASN A 343 23.62 12.49 18.03
C ASN A 343 22.51 11.63 17.41
N GLN A 344 22.15 10.54 18.09
CA GLN A 344 21.12 9.63 17.59
C GLN A 344 19.73 10.22 17.85
N LEU A 345 18.97 10.47 16.79
CA LEU A 345 17.54 10.74 16.90
C LEU A 345 16.81 9.50 17.43
N PRO A 346 15.62 9.63 18.04
CA PRO A 346 14.82 8.48 18.47
C PRO A 346 14.61 7.47 17.33
N THR A 347 14.92 6.18 17.57
CA THR A 347 14.86 5.10 16.57
C THR A 347 14.08 3.89 17.08
N GLY A 348 13.46 3.13 16.16
CA GLY A 348 12.64 1.94 16.44
C GLY A 348 11.19 2.12 16.00
N GLU A 349 10.40 1.04 16.06
CA GLU A 349 9.03 0.98 15.53
C GLU A 349 8.11 2.07 16.08
N LYS A 350 8.26 2.42 17.36
CA LYS A 350 7.50 3.51 17.97
C LYS A 350 7.81 4.89 17.38
N TYR A 351 9.00 5.11 16.84
CA TYR A 351 9.47 6.44 16.42
C TYR A 351 9.47 6.61 14.89
N ILE A 352 8.70 5.80 14.16
CA ILE A 352 8.58 5.89 12.70
C ILE A 352 8.04 7.26 12.30
N THR A 353 8.74 7.92 11.38
CA THR A 353 8.30 9.18 10.77
C THR A 353 7.01 8.96 9.98
N ARG A 354 6.01 9.79 10.24
CA ARG A 354 4.77 9.84 9.46
C ARG A 354 4.89 10.93 8.39
N GLN A 355 4.51 10.58 7.17
CA GLN A 355 4.57 11.46 6.01
C GLN A 355 3.16 11.78 5.52
N PHE A 356 2.87 13.05 5.28
CA PHE A 356 1.61 13.50 4.72
C PHE A 356 1.87 14.38 3.50
N MET A 357 1.38 13.97 2.33
CA MET A 357 1.43 14.80 1.14
C MET A 357 0.30 15.83 1.18
N LEU A 358 0.65 17.08 0.95
CA LEU A 358 -0.32 18.16 0.76
C LEU A 358 -0.87 18.14 -0.67
N GLY A 359 -1.97 18.86 -0.90
CA GLY A 359 -2.52 19.06 -2.23
C GLY A 359 -1.49 19.71 -3.15
N THR A 360 -1.36 19.19 -4.37
CA THR A 360 -0.48 19.76 -5.39
C THR A 360 -1.05 21.09 -5.89
N GLU A 361 -0.20 22.10 -5.98
CA GLU A 361 -0.59 23.45 -6.39
C GLU A 361 -0.02 23.77 -7.77
N HIS A 362 -0.80 24.46 -8.61
CA HIS A 362 -0.35 24.96 -9.90
C HIS A 362 0.40 26.29 -9.72
N LEU A 363 1.50 26.25 -8.96
CA LEU A 363 2.37 27.38 -8.67
C LEU A 363 3.78 27.06 -9.17
N GLU A 364 4.43 28.05 -9.77
CA GLU A 364 5.83 27.93 -10.19
C GLU A 364 6.75 28.51 -9.10
N GLU A 365 7.77 27.77 -8.68
CA GLU A 365 8.71 28.19 -7.63
C GLU A 365 10.04 28.75 -8.15
N ALA A 366 10.13 29.10 -9.44
CA ALA A 366 11.38 29.58 -10.04
C ALA A 366 11.84 30.97 -9.51
N SER A 367 10.90 31.79 -9.04
CA SER A 367 11.13 33.17 -8.58
C SER A 367 10.96 33.32 -7.05
N TYR A 368 11.41 34.45 -6.51
CA TYR A 368 11.15 34.81 -5.11
C TYR A 368 9.65 34.91 -4.82
N GLU A 369 8.90 35.54 -5.72
CA GLU A 369 7.44 35.65 -5.60
C GLU A 369 6.75 34.28 -5.68
N GLY A 370 7.23 33.40 -6.55
CA GLY A 370 6.75 32.03 -6.65
C GLY A 370 6.92 31.25 -5.35
N ASN A 371 8.11 31.33 -4.74
CA ASN A 371 8.38 30.66 -3.46
C ASN A 371 7.48 31.18 -2.33
N ILE A 372 7.26 32.49 -2.21
CA ILE A 372 6.36 33.00 -1.16
C ILE A 372 4.91 32.58 -1.41
N ASN A 373 4.48 32.49 -2.68
CA ASN A 373 3.15 32.00 -3.02
C ASN A 373 2.97 30.53 -2.63
N VAL A 374 3.99 29.68 -2.82
CA VAL A 374 4.02 28.30 -2.35
C VAL A 374 3.93 28.24 -0.82
N VAL A 375 4.72 29.06 -0.11
CA VAL A 375 4.67 29.13 1.36
C VAL A 375 3.25 29.46 1.83
N MET A 376 2.61 30.48 1.24
CA MET A 376 1.25 30.87 1.61
C MET A 376 0.20 29.84 1.19
N ALA A 377 0.40 29.11 0.09
CA ALA A 377 -0.48 28.01 -0.30
C ALA A 377 -0.45 26.88 0.72
N ILE A 378 0.73 26.50 1.20
CA ILE A 378 0.89 25.53 2.29
C ILE A 378 0.19 26.03 3.55
N PHE A 379 0.37 27.29 3.92
CA PHE A 379 -0.32 27.87 5.10
C PHE A 379 -1.84 27.80 4.97
N ARG A 380 -2.41 28.10 3.80
CA ARG A 380 -3.85 27.97 3.53
C ARG A 380 -4.33 26.53 3.68
N GLN A 381 -3.60 25.56 3.13
CA GLN A 381 -3.99 24.15 3.25
C GLN A 381 -4.00 23.68 4.72
N LEU A 382 -3.09 24.22 5.53
CA LEU A 382 -2.93 23.93 6.96
C LEU A 382 -3.79 24.80 7.88
N LEU A 383 -4.55 25.77 7.34
CA LEU A 383 -5.32 26.76 8.10
C LEU A 383 -4.46 27.59 9.06
N LEU A 384 -3.26 27.96 8.63
CA LEU A 384 -2.31 28.80 9.36
C LEU A 384 -2.25 30.24 8.81
N ASP A 385 -3.14 30.60 7.89
CA ASP A 385 -3.14 31.86 7.13
C ASP A 385 -3.98 32.99 7.75
N SER A 386 -4.65 32.76 8.88
CA SER A 386 -5.35 33.82 9.61
C SER A 386 -4.37 34.77 10.28
N GLU A 387 -4.75 36.04 10.49
CA GLU A 387 -3.87 37.04 11.10
C GLU A 387 -3.30 36.60 12.46
N ASP A 388 -4.13 35.96 13.30
CA ASP A 388 -3.71 35.40 14.58
C ASP A 388 -2.69 34.27 14.42
N GLU A 389 -2.88 33.38 13.45
CA GLU A 389 -1.95 32.27 13.18
C GLU A 389 -0.64 32.75 12.55
N LEU A 390 -0.67 33.78 11.70
CA LEU A 390 0.52 34.43 11.16
C LEU A 390 1.32 35.10 12.27
N LYS A 391 0.66 35.84 13.16
CA LYS A 391 1.29 36.45 14.34
C LYS A 391 1.86 35.40 15.28
N LYS A 392 1.12 34.34 15.57
CA LYS A 392 1.57 33.20 16.38
C LYS A 392 2.80 32.54 15.77
N THR A 393 2.80 32.34 14.46
CA THR A 393 3.93 31.78 13.72
C THR A 393 5.15 32.68 13.84
N GLY A 394 5.01 33.97 13.51
CA GLY A 394 6.11 34.93 13.59
C GLY A 394 6.67 35.13 15.00
N LEU A 395 5.91 34.86 16.06
CA LEU A 395 6.40 35.04 17.44
C LEU A 395 6.89 33.75 18.10
N TYR A 396 6.26 32.61 17.81
CA TYR A 396 6.39 31.41 18.64
C TYR A 396 6.74 30.14 17.88
N ARG A 397 6.64 30.09 16.55
CA ARG A 397 6.94 28.87 15.78
C ARG A 397 8.25 29.00 15.01
N VAL A 398 8.91 27.87 14.80
CA VAL A 398 10.05 27.73 13.90
C VAL A 398 9.77 26.58 12.96
N PHE A 399 9.82 26.83 11.65
CA PHE A 399 9.57 25.80 10.64
C PHE A 399 10.88 25.44 9.93
N VAL A 400 11.27 24.17 10.04
CA VAL A 400 12.34 23.60 9.24
C VAL A 400 11.79 23.33 7.85
N TRP A 401 12.38 23.98 6.86
CA TRP A 401 11.85 24.00 5.50
C TRP A 401 12.88 23.44 4.53
N VAL A 402 12.62 22.27 3.98
CA VAL A 402 13.56 21.54 3.13
C VAL A 402 13.17 21.67 1.66
N GLY A 403 14.15 21.90 0.81
CA GLY A 403 13.98 21.86 -0.63
C GLY A 403 15.31 21.65 -1.32
N ASP A 404 15.33 21.71 -2.65
CA ASP A 404 16.59 21.71 -3.38
C ASP A 404 17.44 22.96 -3.07
N GLN A 405 18.63 23.06 -3.67
CA GLN A 405 19.50 24.21 -3.44
C GLN A 405 18.88 25.52 -3.91
N LEU A 406 18.13 25.50 -5.02
CA LEU A 406 17.56 26.70 -5.59
C LEU A 406 16.45 27.24 -4.68
N THR A 407 15.52 26.39 -4.25
CA THR A 407 14.48 26.69 -3.27
C THR A 407 15.09 27.24 -1.98
N SER A 408 16.09 26.55 -1.42
CA SER A 408 16.79 26.99 -0.20
C SER A 408 17.49 28.34 -0.38
N ALA A 409 18.06 28.61 -1.56
CA ALA A 409 18.68 29.90 -1.87
C ALA A 409 17.62 31.01 -2.06
N ARG A 410 16.47 30.69 -2.66
CA ARG A 410 15.37 31.65 -2.85
C ARG A 410 14.75 32.06 -1.52
N LEU A 411 14.49 31.11 -0.63
CA LEU A 411 13.95 31.39 0.71
C LEU A 411 14.94 32.21 1.56
N ARG A 412 16.24 31.90 1.52
CA ARG A 412 17.27 32.73 2.18
C ARG A 412 17.38 34.13 1.57
N GLY A 413 17.27 34.25 0.26
CA GLY A 413 17.25 35.55 -0.43
C GLY A 413 16.04 36.39 -0.04
N LEU A 414 14.85 35.78 0.07
CA LEU A 414 13.64 36.43 0.59
C LEU A 414 13.82 36.93 2.01
N PHE A 415 14.32 36.07 2.91
CA PHE A 415 14.64 36.47 4.29
C PHE A 415 15.55 37.70 4.35
N ASN A 416 16.61 37.74 3.52
CA ASN A 416 17.50 38.89 3.44
C ASN A 416 16.81 40.14 2.87
N PHE A 417 16.04 39.99 1.80
CA PHE A 417 15.33 41.09 1.15
C PHE A 417 14.29 41.72 2.07
N ARG A 418 13.64 40.90 2.88
CA ARG A 418 12.59 41.28 3.82
C ARG A 418 13.10 41.61 5.21
N ALA A 419 14.41 41.62 5.46
CA ALA A 419 14.97 41.78 6.80
C ALA A 419 14.56 43.08 7.52
N GLN A 420 14.10 44.09 6.78
CA GLN A 420 13.63 45.38 7.31
C GLN A 420 12.11 45.44 7.51
N ASP A 421 11.38 44.37 7.21
CA ASP A 421 9.93 44.34 7.41
C ASP A 421 9.56 44.48 8.89
N THR A 422 8.41 45.10 9.14
CA THR A 422 8.02 45.60 10.46
C THR A 422 7.71 44.49 11.46
N ASN A 423 7.29 43.31 10.99
CA ASN A 423 6.92 42.18 11.83
C ASN A 423 7.71 40.91 11.46
N ALA A 424 7.83 40.01 12.42
CA ALA A 424 8.63 38.79 12.31
C ALA A 424 8.11 37.81 11.24
N PHE A 425 6.79 37.77 11.03
CA PHE A 425 6.21 36.89 10.01
C PHE A 425 6.66 37.31 8.61
N ASP A 426 6.52 38.59 8.27
CA ASP A 426 6.89 39.14 6.96
C ASP A 426 8.39 39.05 6.69
N ARG A 427 9.23 39.25 7.72
CA ARG A 427 10.68 39.03 7.64
C ARG A 427 11.07 37.59 7.33
N LEU A 428 10.15 36.63 7.48
CA LEU A 428 10.39 35.18 7.37
C LEU A 428 11.45 34.68 8.35
N ASP A 429 11.65 35.36 9.48
CA ASP A 429 12.71 35.01 10.43
C ASP A 429 12.39 33.75 11.25
N TRP A 430 11.13 33.30 11.23
CA TRP A 430 10.65 32.00 11.74
C TRP A 430 11.02 30.81 10.84
N LEU A 431 11.45 31.06 9.60
CA LEU A 431 11.77 30.02 8.63
C LEU A 431 13.23 29.58 8.78
N VAL A 432 13.48 28.28 8.72
CA VAL A 432 14.82 27.67 8.69
C VAL A 432 14.98 26.88 7.39
N PRO A 433 15.42 27.54 6.30
CA PRO A 433 15.70 26.87 5.04
C PRO A 433 16.84 25.87 5.21
N THR A 434 16.57 24.61 4.91
CA THR A 434 17.51 23.49 5.03
C THR A 434 17.67 22.83 3.68
N PHE A 435 18.90 22.61 3.28
CA PHE A 435 19.18 21.93 2.02
C PHE A 435 18.73 20.46 2.10
N GLY A 436 17.99 19.99 1.09
CA GLY A 436 17.56 18.61 0.97
C GLY A 436 18.73 17.68 0.69
N TRP A 437 19.24 17.00 1.73
CA TRP A 437 20.41 16.12 1.68
C TRP A 437 20.37 15.07 0.57
N PHE A 438 19.18 14.59 0.18
CA PHE A 438 19.02 13.68 -0.95
C PHE A 438 19.51 14.30 -2.28
N HIS A 439 19.25 15.58 -2.53
CA HIS A 439 19.78 16.27 -3.73
C HIS A 439 21.31 16.38 -3.70
N LEU A 440 21.94 16.46 -2.51
CA LEU A 440 23.41 16.41 -2.41
C LEU A 440 23.93 15.03 -2.79
N LEU A 441 23.28 13.96 -2.34
CA LEU A 441 23.64 12.60 -2.75
C LEU A 441 23.52 12.43 -4.28
N MET A 442 22.46 12.97 -4.89
CA MET A 442 22.28 12.99 -6.34
C MET A 442 23.39 13.78 -7.04
N ALA A 443 23.65 15.01 -6.60
CA ALA A 443 24.67 15.87 -7.18
C ALA A 443 26.08 15.27 -7.04
N PHE A 444 26.37 14.67 -5.88
CA PHE A 444 27.64 14.01 -5.61
C PHE A 444 27.82 12.78 -6.50
N ALA A 445 26.81 11.91 -6.62
CA ALA A 445 26.84 10.77 -7.53
C ALA A 445 27.06 11.21 -8.99
N ASN A 446 26.34 12.25 -9.43
CA ASN A 446 26.53 12.82 -10.77
C ASN A 446 27.93 13.41 -10.98
N SER A 447 28.51 14.01 -9.92
CA SER A 447 29.88 14.52 -9.95
C SER A 447 30.90 13.38 -10.10
N LEU A 448 30.75 12.30 -9.31
CA LEU A 448 31.56 11.09 -9.44
C LEU A 448 31.43 10.48 -10.84
N HIS A 449 30.21 10.38 -11.35
CA HIS A 449 29.93 9.91 -12.71
C HIS A 449 30.71 10.72 -13.73
N LYS A 450 30.58 12.05 -13.71
CA LYS A 450 31.25 12.93 -14.67
C LYS A 450 32.77 12.86 -14.59
N GLN A 451 33.34 12.78 -13.38
CA GLN A 451 34.79 12.76 -13.17
C GLN A 451 35.41 11.41 -13.51
N TYR A 452 34.73 10.31 -13.19
CA TYR A 452 35.30 8.96 -13.24
C TYR A 452 34.67 8.06 -14.32
N LEU A 453 33.85 8.60 -15.23
CA LEU A 453 33.27 7.81 -16.32
C LEU A 453 34.36 7.14 -17.16
N GLY A 454 35.31 7.91 -17.68
CA GLY A 454 36.37 7.40 -18.54
C GLY A 454 35.83 6.75 -19.82
N THR A 455 36.56 5.75 -20.33
CA THR A 455 36.23 5.03 -21.56
C THR A 455 36.06 3.53 -21.29
N THR A 456 35.52 2.81 -22.27
CA THR A 456 35.36 1.34 -22.20
C THR A 456 36.69 0.59 -22.13
N ALA A 457 37.75 1.17 -22.71
CA ALA A 457 39.11 0.63 -22.66
C ALA A 457 39.86 0.98 -21.36
N GLY A 458 39.41 2.01 -20.64
CA GLY A 458 39.97 2.41 -19.35
C GLY A 458 39.48 1.52 -18.20
N ARG A 459 39.83 1.90 -16.96
CA ARG A 459 39.33 1.27 -15.73
C ARG A 459 38.35 2.16 -14.96
N GLY A 460 37.66 3.06 -15.67
CA GLY A 460 36.64 3.95 -15.11
C GLY A 460 35.27 3.31 -15.03
N LEU A 461 34.27 4.09 -14.61
CA LEU A 461 32.89 3.61 -14.48
C LEU A 461 32.30 3.12 -15.81
N MET A 462 32.70 3.68 -16.95
CA MET A 462 32.24 3.25 -18.28
C MET A 462 32.61 1.79 -18.56
N HIS A 463 33.82 1.37 -18.16
CA HIS A 463 34.26 -0.01 -18.29
C HIS A 463 33.38 -0.94 -17.44
N ALA A 464 33.18 -0.59 -16.17
CA ALA A 464 32.34 -1.37 -15.27
C ALA A 464 30.88 -1.43 -15.74
N PHE A 465 30.30 -0.31 -16.19
CA PHE A 465 28.93 -0.25 -16.71
C PHE A 465 28.77 -1.10 -17.96
N THR A 466 29.79 -1.15 -18.81
CA THR A 466 29.79 -2.01 -20.01
C THR A 466 29.81 -3.49 -19.63
N LEU A 467 30.69 -3.88 -18.70
CA LEU A 467 30.77 -5.27 -18.22
C LEU A 467 29.49 -5.73 -17.51
N LEU A 468 28.86 -4.82 -16.76
CA LEU A 468 27.60 -5.08 -16.04
C LEU A 468 26.35 -4.83 -16.90
N GLU A 469 26.52 -4.54 -18.20
CA GLU A 469 25.44 -4.24 -19.15
C GLU A 469 24.44 -3.16 -18.67
N ARG A 470 24.94 -2.18 -17.91
CA ARG A 470 24.13 -1.09 -17.34
C ARG A 470 23.72 -0.10 -18.43
N LYS A 471 22.42 0.00 -18.68
CA LYS A 471 21.83 0.91 -19.67
C LYS A 471 21.61 2.31 -19.10
N GLY A 472 21.77 3.33 -19.95
CA GLY A 472 21.47 4.72 -19.60
C GLY A 472 22.49 5.43 -18.72
N LEU A 473 23.64 4.80 -18.43
CA LEU A 473 24.74 5.38 -17.63
C LEU A 473 25.97 5.76 -18.46
N ASN A 474 25.95 5.53 -19.77
CA ASN A 474 27.12 5.68 -20.63
C ASN A 474 27.33 7.12 -21.14
N THR A 475 26.44 8.05 -20.80
CA THR A 475 26.54 9.44 -21.26
C THR A 475 26.44 10.39 -20.08
N VAL A 476 27.30 11.39 -20.09
CA VAL A 476 27.21 12.52 -19.16
C VAL A 476 26.19 13.50 -19.71
N GLN A 477 25.24 13.88 -18.88
CA GLN A 477 24.24 14.90 -19.20
C GLN A 477 24.17 15.92 -18.07
N THR A 478 23.73 17.15 -18.36
CA THR A 478 23.60 18.21 -17.35
C THR A 478 22.66 17.82 -16.20
N ARG A 479 21.56 17.12 -16.50
CA ARG A 479 20.63 16.60 -15.48
C ARG A 479 21.15 15.34 -14.76
N GLY A 480 22.25 14.77 -15.24
CA GLY A 480 22.74 13.45 -14.83
C GLY A 480 21.85 12.30 -15.34
N PRO A 481 22.32 11.05 -15.21
CA PRO A 481 21.50 9.88 -15.42
C PRO A 481 20.43 9.74 -14.32
N PHE A 482 19.51 8.79 -14.49
CA PHE A 482 18.54 8.45 -13.45
C PHE A 482 19.25 8.01 -12.16
N HIS A 483 19.00 8.72 -11.05
CA HIS A 483 19.80 8.60 -9.83
C HIS A 483 19.87 7.18 -9.29
N GLN A 484 18.74 6.46 -9.20
CA GLN A 484 18.72 5.11 -8.66
C GLN A 484 19.65 4.17 -9.43
N ASN A 485 19.59 4.21 -10.77
CA ASN A 485 20.44 3.37 -11.61
C ASN A 485 21.93 3.66 -11.40
N LEU A 486 22.28 4.94 -11.25
CA LEU A 486 23.66 5.35 -11.01
C LEU A 486 24.11 4.96 -9.60
N HIS A 487 23.27 5.22 -8.58
CA HIS A 487 23.52 4.87 -7.19
C HIS A 487 23.80 3.37 -7.06
N ASP A 488 22.89 2.53 -7.54
CA ASP A 488 23.04 1.08 -7.53
C ASP A 488 24.33 0.66 -8.24
N ALA A 489 24.61 1.21 -9.42
CA ALA A 489 25.81 0.85 -10.16
C ALA A 489 27.10 1.23 -9.41
N ILE A 490 27.15 2.40 -8.76
CA ILE A 490 28.29 2.80 -7.92
C ILE A 490 28.46 1.82 -6.75
N TYR A 491 27.38 1.45 -6.07
CA TYR A 491 27.44 0.50 -4.95
C TYR A 491 27.90 -0.89 -5.38
N HIS A 492 27.39 -1.42 -6.49
CA HIS A 492 27.84 -2.72 -7.01
C HIS A 492 29.33 -2.70 -7.42
N VAL A 493 29.79 -1.60 -8.02
CA VAL A 493 31.22 -1.45 -8.37
C VAL A 493 32.09 -1.36 -7.12
N ALA A 494 31.65 -0.58 -6.12
CA ALA A 494 32.34 -0.48 -4.84
C ALA A 494 32.43 -1.83 -4.13
N GLU A 495 31.31 -2.55 -4.04
CA GLU A 495 31.24 -3.90 -3.46
C GLU A 495 32.18 -4.87 -4.16
N ALA A 496 32.16 -4.92 -5.50
CA ALA A 496 33.04 -5.79 -6.26
C ALA A 496 34.52 -5.46 -6.01
N HIS A 497 34.89 -4.18 -5.98
CA HIS A 497 36.26 -3.75 -5.72
C HIS A 497 36.72 -4.09 -4.29
N PHE A 498 35.91 -3.78 -3.27
CA PHE A 498 36.26 -4.11 -1.89
C PHE A 498 36.39 -5.61 -1.68
N ARG A 499 35.49 -6.42 -2.25
CA ARG A 499 35.59 -7.89 -2.21
C ARG A 499 36.87 -8.38 -2.90
N VAL A 500 37.26 -7.82 -4.04
CA VAL A 500 38.55 -8.17 -4.68
C VAL A 500 39.74 -7.80 -3.79
N CYS A 501 39.71 -6.64 -3.12
CA CYS A 501 40.74 -6.28 -2.15
C CYS A 501 40.82 -7.30 -0.99
N TRP A 502 39.68 -7.74 -0.47
CA TRP A 502 39.63 -8.78 0.56
C TRP A 502 40.21 -10.11 0.09
N LYS A 503 39.96 -10.52 -1.16
CA LYS A 503 40.60 -11.70 -1.76
C LYS A 503 42.12 -11.60 -1.77
N VAL A 504 42.64 -10.45 -2.17
CA VAL A 504 44.08 -10.19 -2.24
C VAL A 504 44.69 -10.22 -0.83
N VAL A 505 44.07 -9.53 0.14
CA VAL A 505 44.54 -9.47 1.52
C VAL A 505 44.48 -10.85 2.20
N GLY A 506 43.36 -11.56 2.03
CA GLY A 506 43.16 -12.91 2.55
C GLY A 506 43.96 -13.99 1.81
N ARG A 507 44.54 -13.65 0.64
CA ARG A 507 45.23 -14.59 -0.27
C ARG A 507 44.34 -15.78 -0.66
N VAL A 508 43.08 -15.50 -0.97
CA VAL A 508 42.07 -16.48 -1.35
C VAL A 508 41.54 -16.23 -2.75
N ASP A 509 41.31 -17.30 -3.51
CA ASP A 509 40.79 -17.21 -4.88
C ASP A 509 39.28 -16.94 -4.92
N LYS A 510 38.57 -17.17 -3.80
CA LYS A 510 37.13 -16.93 -3.60
C LYS A 510 36.89 -16.49 -2.15
N LEU A 511 35.92 -15.59 -1.96
CA LEU A 511 35.40 -15.21 -0.64
C LEU A 511 34.30 -16.17 -0.23
#